data_AF-A0A6B9YN92-F1
#
_entry.id   AF-A0A6B9YN92-F1
#
_cell.length_a   1.000
_cell.length_b   1.000
_cell.length_c   1.000
_cell.angle_alpha   90.00
_cell.angle_beta   90.00
_cell.angle_gamma   90.00
#
_symmetry.space_group_name_H-M   'P 1'
#
loop_
_entity.id
_entity.type
_entity.pdbx_description
1 polymer ?
#
loop_
_entity_poly.entity_id
_entity_poly.type
_entity_poly.pdbx_seq_one_letter_code
_entity_poly.pdbx_strand_id
1 'polypeptide(L)'
;MTSHPSGESLQASALRACTTLLQLRSDWGGAFVLSLGLSSAGTALPIASNIAGAVSLSIDRNPDHIRDVVRSGAVDFVVHSLDEAIRAMKNEVRKRSPLSVALNASPIETLDEILARGLAPQLFSSFLAPEAKIMSAAEQFHSLGAELVDFVHDSANPPHTGFRQEASILKPLLASRSWTMRTFFFQSAAQLRRFDTVALTVLPPEDRLRRRWIEAASRVLQRERPPQRCLWLSPQEEEKLSAGLSSIGC
;
A
#
# COMPACT_ATOMS: atom_id res chain seq x y z
N MET A 1 -16.36 1.43 -25.60
CA MET A 1 -16.05 2.05 -24.29
C MET A 1 -16.52 1.08 -23.22
N THR A 2 -15.62 0.27 -22.66
CA THR A 2 -15.94 -0.66 -21.59
C THR A 2 -15.93 0.11 -20.26
N SER A 3 -17.11 0.23 -19.65
CA SER A 3 -17.29 0.77 -18.31
C SER A 3 -16.43 -0.02 -17.32
N HIS A 4 -15.41 0.62 -16.75
CA HIS A 4 -14.79 0.14 -15.52
C HIS A 4 -15.77 0.39 -14.37
N PRO A 5 -15.93 -0.56 -13.44
CA PRO A 5 -16.80 -0.36 -12.30
C PRO A 5 -16.28 0.84 -11.50
N SER A 6 -17.20 1.62 -10.96
CA SER A 6 -17.00 2.81 -10.14
C SER A 6 -16.25 2.49 -8.84
N GLY A 7 -14.96 2.22 -8.96
CA GLY A 7 -14.03 1.96 -7.89
C GLY A 7 -12.69 2.58 -8.24
N GLU A 8 -12.01 3.12 -7.24
CA GLU A 8 -10.68 3.69 -7.40
C GLU A 8 -9.66 2.61 -7.79
N SER A 9 -8.71 2.94 -8.67
CA SER A 9 -7.76 1.94 -9.18
C SER A 9 -6.85 1.41 -8.06
N LEU A 10 -6.34 0.19 -8.20
CA LEU A 10 -5.41 -0.41 -7.24
C LEU A 10 -4.20 0.50 -6.99
N GLN A 11 -3.64 1.06 -8.06
CA GLN A 11 -2.50 1.96 -7.98
C GLN A 11 -2.82 3.28 -7.26
N ALA A 12 -4.03 3.83 -7.43
CA ALA A 12 -4.47 5.00 -6.69
C ALA A 12 -4.56 4.69 -5.19
N SER A 13 -5.18 3.56 -4.83
CA SER A 13 -5.25 3.08 -3.45
C SER A 13 -3.89 2.79 -2.84
N ALA A 14 -2.98 2.19 -3.60
CA ALA A 14 -1.61 1.96 -3.15
C ALA A 14 -0.83 3.27 -2.98
N LEU A 15 -1.05 4.27 -3.84
CA LEU A 15 -0.42 5.59 -3.71
C LEU A 15 -0.90 6.31 -2.44
N ARG A 16 -2.21 6.32 -2.16
CA ARG A 16 -2.74 6.86 -0.89
C ARG A 16 -2.13 6.15 0.31
N ALA A 17 -2.21 4.81 0.34
CA ALA A 17 -1.68 4.04 1.44
C ALA A 17 -0.17 4.27 1.63
N CYS A 18 0.61 4.29 0.55
CA CYS A 18 2.06 4.57 0.61
C CYS A 18 2.34 5.99 1.14
N THR A 19 1.55 6.98 0.72
CA THR A 19 1.66 8.36 1.19
C THR A 19 1.38 8.44 2.68
N THR A 20 0.35 7.72 3.14
CA THR A 20 -0.02 7.63 4.56
C THR A 20 1.10 7.00 5.38
N LEU A 21 1.64 5.86 4.94
CA LEU A 21 2.77 5.20 5.60
C LEU A 21 3.95 6.18 5.74
N LEU A 22 4.34 6.83 4.64
CA LEU A 22 5.50 7.74 4.63
C LEU A 22 5.27 9.03 5.44
N GLN A 23 4.01 9.41 5.67
CA GLN A 23 3.63 10.52 6.55
C GLN A 23 3.69 10.14 8.03
N LEU A 24 3.34 8.91 8.38
CA LEU A 24 3.45 8.39 9.75
C LEU A 24 4.92 8.15 10.14
N ARG A 25 5.74 7.75 9.17
CA ARG A 25 7.15 7.43 9.40
C ARG A 25 7.97 7.65 8.12
N SER A 26 9.08 8.36 8.26
CA SER A 26 9.97 8.70 7.15
C SER A 26 10.72 7.50 6.54
N ASP A 27 10.91 6.42 7.30
CA ASP A 27 11.55 5.19 6.83
C ASP A 27 10.92 3.94 7.47
N TRP A 28 10.42 3.04 6.63
CA TRP A 28 9.83 1.76 7.05
C TRP A 28 10.79 0.58 6.94
N GLY A 29 12.05 0.80 6.58
CA GLY A 29 13.08 -0.25 6.58
C GLY A 29 13.14 -0.97 7.94
N GLY A 30 12.90 -2.28 7.94
CA GLY A 30 12.88 -3.11 9.14
C GLY A 30 11.64 -2.94 10.03
N ALA A 31 10.61 -2.25 9.55
CA ALA A 31 9.29 -2.22 10.17
C ALA A 31 8.41 -3.35 9.65
N PHE A 32 7.43 -3.73 10.47
CA PHE A 32 6.43 -4.75 10.19
C PHE A 32 5.03 -4.13 10.10
N VAL A 33 4.32 -4.39 9.00
CA VAL A 33 2.92 -4.01 8.79
C VAL A 33 2.06 -5.27 8.81
N LEU A 34 1.01 -5.28 9.63
CA LEU A 34 0.05 -6.38 9.72
C LEU A 34 -1.31 -5.91 9.19
N SER A 35 -1.93 -6.71 8.32
CA SER A 35 -3.28 -6.45 7.86
C SER A 35 -4.18 -7.68 7.80
N LEU A 36 -5.47 -7.50 8.07
CA LEU A 36 -6.49 -8.54 7.93
C LEU A 36 -7.38 -8.25 6.72
N GLY A 37 -7.57 -9.24 5.87
CA GLY A 37 -8.32 -9.12 4.62
C GLY A 37 -7.46 -8.65 3.45
N LEU A 38 -7.61 -9.36 2.33
CA LEU A 38 -7.00 -9.13 1.03
C LEU A 38 -8.08 -8.95 -0.05
N SER A 39 -9.21 -8.33 0.32
CA SER A 39 -10.19 -7.86 -0.66
C SER A 39 -9.54 -6.85 -1.63
N SER A 40 -10.30 -6.40 -2.63
CA SER A 40 -9.84 -5.35 -3.56
C SER A 40 -9.32 -4.11 -2.83
N ALA A 41 -9.94 -3.71 -1.71
CA ALA A 41 -9.47 -2.62 -0.86
C ALA A 41 -8.17 -2.97 -0.11
N GLY A 42 -8.08 -4.18 0.43
CA GLY A 42 -6.92 -4.63 1.22
C GLY A 42 -5.65 -4.85 0.41
N THR A 43 -5.78 -5.13 -0.89
CA THR A 43 -4.66 -5.43 -1.80
C THR A 43 -3.67 -4.26 -1.96
N ALA A 44 -4.11 -3.03 -1.71
CA ALA A 44 -3.26 -1.84 -1.84
C ALA A 44 -2.17 -1.73 -0.76
N LEU A 45 -2.45 -2.20 0.46
CA LEU A 45 -1.56 -2.05 1.60
C LEU A 45 -0.24 -2.86 1.49
N PRO A 46 -0.20 -4.12 1.02
CA PRO A 46 1.07 -4.82 0.81
C PRO A 46 1.94 -4.18 -0.29
N ILE A 47 1.33 -3.59 -1.34
CA ILE A 47 2.07 -2.81 -2.36
C ILE A 47 2.68 -1.55 -1.72
N ALA A 48 1.85 -0.79 -0.99
CA ALA A 48 2.28 0.42 -0.30
C ALA A 48 3.41 0.13 0.69
N SER A 49 3.30 -0.98 1.43
CA SER A 49 4.32 -1.44 2.38
C SER A 49 5.64 -1.76 1.69
N ASN A 50 5.60 -2.47 0.55
CA ASN A 50 6.82 -2.78 -0.24
C ASN A 50 7.53 -1.50 -0.70
N ILE A 51 6.76 -0.53 -1.22
CA ILE A 51 7.29 0.75 -1.72
C ILE A 51 7.83 1.61 -0.56
N ALA A 52 7.13 1.63 0.58
CA ALA A 52 7.57 2.31 1.79
C ALA A 52 8.85 1.69 2.39
N GLY A 53 9.14 0.42 2.06
CA GLY A 53 10.32 -0.33 2.52
C GLY A 53 10.04 -1.28 3.69
N ALA A 54 8.77 -1.48 4.04
CA ALA A 54 8.36 -2.35 5.14
C ALA A 54 8.31 -3.82 4.72
N VAL A 55 8.36 -4.70 5.73
CA VAL A 55 7.86 -6.06 5.60
C VAL A 55 6.38 -6.07 5.98
N SER A 56 5.53 -6.72 5.20
CA SER A 56 4.09 -6.82 5.48
C SER A 56 3.59 -8.25 5.49
N LEU A 57 2.68 -8.56 6.43
CA LEU A 57 1.88 -9.77 6.45
C LEU A 57 0.41 -9.41 6.28
N SER A 58 -0.22 -9.94 5.23
CA SER A 58 -1.65 -9.81 5.00
C SER A 58 -2.33 -11.17 5.14
N ILE A 59 -3.36 -11.28 5.97
CA ILE A 59 -4.00 -12.55 6.30
C ILE A 59 -5.40 -12.58 5.70
N ASP A 60 -5.70 -13.60 4.90
CA ASP A 60 -7.04 -13.84 4.35
C ASP A 60 -7.24 -15.35 4.13
N ARG A 61 -8.48 -15.82 4.22
CA ARG A 61 -8.85 -17.23 3.97
C ARG A 61 -9.60 -17.42 2.64
N ASN A 62 -10.02 -16.33 2.00
CA ASN A 62 -10.79 -16.39 0.78
C ASN A 62 -9.86 -16.77 -0.39
N PRO A 63 -10.07 -17.94 -1.03
CA PRO A 63 -9.23 -18.39 -2.12
C PRO A 63 -9.28 -17.47 -3.35
N ASP A 64 -10.37 -16.74 -3.59
CA ASP A 64 -10.46 -15.75 -4.66
C ASP A 64 -9.51 -14.58 -4.42
N HIS A 65 -9.53 -14.02 -3.21
CA HIS A 65 -8.62 -12.93 -2.81
C HIS A 65 -7.15 -13.36 -2.94
N ILE A 66 -6.82 -14.58 -2.49
CA ILE A 66 -5.47 -15.13 -2.60
C ILE A 66 -5.05 -15.33 -4.08
N ARG A 67 -5.96 -15.79 -4.94
CA ARG A 67 -5.68 -15.87 -6.39
C ARG A 67 -5.44 -14.50 -7.00
N ASP A 68 -6.27 -13.51 -6.64
CA ASP A 68 -6.22 -12.17 -7.20
C ASP A 68 -4.96 -11.39 -6.77
N VAL A 69 -4.55 -11.51 -5.51
CA VAL A 69 -3.33 -10.87 -4.99
C VAL A 69 -2.07 -11.45 -5.65
N VAL A 70 -2.05 -12.77 -5.91
CA VAL A 70 -0.96 -13.42 -6.65
C VAL A 70 -0.95 -12.99 -8.11
N ARG A 71 -2.13 -12.97 -8.78
CA ARG A 71 -2.25 -12.55 -10.18
C ARG A 71 -1.77 -11.12 -10.38
N SER A 72 -2.19 -10.21 -9.51
CA SER A 72 -1.77 -8.80 -9.54
C SER A 72 -0.30 -8.60 -9.18
N GLY A 73 0.30 -9.54 -8.43
CA GLY A 73 1.67 -9.40 -7.93
C GLY A 73 1.78 -8.41 -6.76
N ALA A 74 0.67 -8.17 -6.06
CA ALA A 74 0.64 -7.28 -4.90
C ALA A 74 1.39 -7.84 -3.69
N VAL A 75 1.65 -9.16 -3.68
CA VAL A 75 2.49 -9.87 -2.71
C VAL A 75 3.58 -10.65 -3.42
N ASP A 76 4.71 -10.86 -2.74
CA ASP A 76 5.85 -11.61 -3.25
C ASP A 76 5.59 -13.12 -3.26
N PHE A 77 4.96 -13.65 -2.20
CA PHE A 77 4.50 -15.04 -2.14
C PHE A 77 3.39 -15.26 -1.10
N VAL A 78 2.74 -16.41 -1.23
CA VAL A 78 1.70 -16.91 -0.31
C VAL A 78 2.28 -18.03 0.53
N VAL A 79 1.95 -18.03 1.82
CA VAL A 79 2.27 -19.11 2.76
C VAL A 79 1.00 -19.64 3.41
N HIS A 80 1.09 -20.81 4.06
CA HIS A 80 -0.06 -21.50 4.63
C HIS A 80 0.02 -21.67 6.15
N SER A 81 1.11 -21.19 6.77
CA SER A 81 1.26 -21.17 8.23
C SER A 81 1.97 -19.91 8.70
N LEU A 82 1.71 -19.51 9.95
CA LEU A 82 2.41 -18.40 10.57
C LEU A 82 3.91 -18.69 10.74
N ASP A 83 4.29 -19.95 10.94
CA ASP A 83 5.70 -20.37 10.99
C ASP A 83 6.45 -20.07 9.69
N GLU A 84 5.86 -20.39 8.54
CA GLU A 84 6.41 -20.06 7.22
C GLU A 84 6.52 -18.55 7.04
N ALA A 85 5.48 -17.80 7.41
CA ALA A 85 5.47 -16.34 7.34
C ALA A 85 6.63 -15.75 8.14
N ILE A 86 6.79 -16.16 9.41
CA ILE A 86 7.85 -15.68 10.30
C ILE A 86 9.23 -16.00 9.73
N ARG A 87 9.44 -17.24 9.26
CA ARG A 87 10.73 -17.65 8.68
C ARG A 87 11.12 -16.78 7.49
N ALA A 88 10.16 -16.45 6.64
CA ALA A 88 10.41 -15.64 5.46
C ALA A 88 10.65 -14.16 5.82
N MET A 89 9.85 -13.60 6.73
CA MET A 89 9.91 -12.20 7.11
C MET A 89 11.11 -11.84 7.99
N LYS A 90 11.52 -12.71 8.91
CA LYS A 90 12.53 -12.40 9.95
C LYS A 90 13.86 -11.89 9.39
N ASN A 91 14.32 -12.47 8.29
CA ASN A 91 15.57 -12.05 7.67
C ASN A 91 15.44 -10.70 6.95
N GLU A 92 14.31 -10.46 6.30
CA GLU A 92 14.08 -9.23 5.53
C GLU A 92 13.85 -8.02 6.46
N VAL A 93 13.18 -8.23 7.60
CA VAL A 93 13.11 -7.23 8.68
C VAL A 93 14.52 -6.83 9.14
N ARG A 94 15.41 -7.79 9.39
CA ARG A 94 16.80 -7.51 9.83
C ARG A 94 17.63 -6.81 8.76
N LYS A 95 17.48 -7.20 7.49
CA LYS A 95 18.15 -6.57 6.35
C LYS A 95 17.58 -5.20 5.98
N ARG A 96 16.44 -4.81 6.59
CA ARG A 96 15.65 -3.63 6.20
C ARG A 96 15.22 -3.68 4.74
N SER A 97 14.96 -4.89 4.25
CA SER A 97 14.53 -5.15 2.87
C SER A 97 13.02 -5.38 2.85
N PRO A 98 12.28 -4.77 1.91
CA PRO A 98 10.85 -4.94 1.84
C PRO A 98 10.47 -6.35 1.41
N LEU A 99 9.39 -6.86 1.98
CA LEU A 99 8.82 -8.16 1.63
C LEU A 99 7.32 -8.16 1.93
N SER A 100 6.51 -8.56 0.97
CA SER A 100 5.06 -8.64 1.11
C SER A 100 4.59 -10.10 1.09
N VAL A 101 4.09 -10.59 2.22
CA VAL A 101 3.64 -11.98 2.38
C VAL A 101 2.12 -12.02 2.57
N ALA A 102 1.45 -12.88 1.82
CA ALA A 102 0.07 -13.27 2.11
C ALA A 102 0.05 -14.59 2.89
N LEU A 103 -0.68 -14.63 4.01
CA LEU A 103 -0.96 -15.88 4.72
C LEU A 103 -2.38 -16.33 4.42
N ASN A 104 -2.51 -17.48 3.77
CA ASN A 104 -3.79 -18.12 3.54
C ASN A 104 -4.24 -18.87 4.80
N ALA A 105 -4.91 -18.15 5.70
CA ALA A 105 -5.41 -18.66 6.97
C ALA A 105 -6.58 -17.81 7.49
N SER A 106 -7.27 -18.31 8.52
CA SER A 106 -8.32 -17.55 9.21
C SER A 106 -7.71 -16.32 9.91
N PRO A 107 -8.07 -15.08 9.52
CA PRO A 107 -7.44 -13.88 10.08
C PRO A 107 -7.67 -13.75 11.59
N ILE A 108 -8.89 -14.06 12.02
CA ILE A 108 -9.34 -13.93 13.41
C ILE A 108 -8.65 -14.95 14.33
N GLU A 109 -8.51 -16.20 13.89
CA GLU A 109 -7.85 -17.25 14.68
C GLU A 109 -6.33 -17.02 14.73
N THR A 110 -5.75 -16.47 13.65
CA THR A 110 -4.31 -16.22 13.58
C THR A 110 -3.87 -15.06 14.51
N LEU A 111 -4.76 -14.11 14.83
CA LEU A 111 -4.44 -13.00 15.73
C LEU A 111 -3.96 -13.47 17.11
N ASP A 112 -4.61 -14.49 17.67
CA ASP A 112 -4.25 -15.03 18.98
C ASP A 112 -2.82 -15.60 18.96
N GLU A 113 -2.46 -16.29 17.87
CA GLU A 113 -1.12 -16.84 17.66
C GLU A 113 -0.05 -15.75 17.43
N ILE A 114 -0.39 -14.68 16.70
CA ILE A 114 0.48 -13.51 16.48
C ILE A 114 0.83 -12.83 17.81
N LEU A 115 -0.18 -12.60 18.65
CA LEU A 115 0.00 -12.01 19.97
C LEU A 115 0.82 -12.93 20.89
N ALA A 116 0.50 -14.21 20.95
CA ALA A 116 1.23 -15.20 21.76
C ALA A 116 2.71 -15.32 21.38
N ARG A 117 3.03 -15.14 20.10
CA ARG A 117 4.40 -15.15 19.58
C ARG A 117 5.12 -13.80 19.67
N GLY A 118 4.46 -12.76 20.21
CA GLY A 118 5.05 -11.43 20.40
C GLY A 118 5.34 -10.70 19.08
N LEU A 119 4.61 -11.00 18.02
CA LEU A 119 4.74 -10.32 16.74
C LEU A 119 4.07 -8.94 16.81
N ALA A 120 4.83 -7.94 17.23
CA ALA A 120 4.34 -6.57 17.37
C ALA A 120 4.53 -5.79 16.05
N PRO A 121 3.45 -5.46 15.31
CA PRO A 121 3.55 -4.61 14.13
C PRO A 121 3.79 -3.15 14.53
N GLN A 122 4.34 -2.39 13.59
CA GLN A 122 4.40 -0.94 13.68
C GLN A 122 3.15 -0.28 13.09
N LEU A 123 2.39 -1.00 12.27
CA LEU A 123 1.07 -0.60 11.83
C LEU A 123 0.15 -1.80 11.73
N PHE A 124 -1.07 -1.63 12.24
CA PHE A 124 -2.15 -2.60 12.11
C PHE A 124 -3.35 -1.98 11.39
N SER A 125 -3.91 -2.72 10.44
CA SER A 125 -5.12 -2.37 9.70
C SER A 125 -6.01 -3.61 9.53
N SER A 126 -7.33 -3.40 9.45
CA SER A 126 -8.28 -4.45 9.09
C SER A 126 -9.19 -3.96 7.97
N PHE A 127 -9.45 -4.85 7.01
CA PHE A 127 -10.43 -4.68 5.92
C PHE A 127 -11.64 -5.61 6.13
N LEU A 128 -11.68 -6.32 7.26
CA LEU A 128 -12.81 -7.13 7.69
C LEU A 128 -13.83 -6.27 8.44
N ALA A 129 -15.05 -6.76 8.57
CA ALA A 129 -16.04 -6.12 9.44
C ALA A 129 -15.52 -6.03 10.89
N PRO A 130 -15.90 -4.99 11.65
CA PRO A 130 -15.54 -4.89 13.06
C PRO A 130 -15.96 -6.12 13.87
N GLU A 131 -15.01 -6.68 14.63
CA GLU A 131 -15.21 -7.84 15.49
C GLU A 131 -14.44 -7.64 16.79
N ALA A 132 -14.97 -8.14 17.92
CA ALA A 132 -14.37 -7.98 19.25
C ALA A 132 -12.90 -8.46 19.31
N LYS A 133 -12.56 -9.57 18.64
CA LYS A 133 -11.19 -10.08 18.58
C LYS A 133 -10.23 -9.12 17.87
N ILE A 134 -10.68 -8.49 16.78
CA ILE A 134 -9.89 -7.47 16.07
C ILE A 134 -9.65 -6.27 16.99
N MET A 135 -10.67 -5.84 17.72
CA MET A 135 -10.56 -4.69 18.64
C MET A 135 -9.60 -4.97 19.80
N SER A 136 -9.72 -6.14 20.43
CA SER A 136 -8.80 -6.57 21.50
C SER A 136 -7.34 -6.65 21.02
N ALA A 137 -7.12 -7.22 19.83
CA ALA A 137 -5.78 -7.26 19.25
C ALA A 137 -5.26 -5.86 18.91
N ALA A 138 -6.11 -4.98 18.38
CA ALA A 138 -5.75 -3.60 18.07
C ALA A 138 -5.32 -2.81 19.32
N GLU A 139 -6.06 -2.94 20.42
CA GLU A 139 -5.71 -2.32 21.71
C GLU A 139 -4.34 -2.80 22.21
N GLN A 140 -4.08 -4.12 22.13
CA GLN A 140 -2.79 -4.69 22.52
C GLN A 140 -1.66 -4.19 21.62
N PHE A 141 -1.82 -4.23 20.30
CA PHE A 141 -0.81 -3.70 19.37
C PHE A 141 -0.56 -2.21 19.59
N HIS A 142 -1.61 -1.43 19.86
CA HIS A 142 -1.47 0.00 20.14
C HIS A 142 -0.68 0.25 21.44
N SER A 143 -0.93 -0.54 22.49
CA SER A 143 -0.13 -0.48 23.73
C SER A 143 1.36 -0.81 23.51
N LEU A 144 1.68 -1.57 22.46
CA LEU A 144 3.03 -1.89 22.01
C LEU A 144 3.61 -0.86 21.02
N GLY A 145 2.87 0.23 20.74
CA GLY A 145 3.30 1.34 19.88
C GLY A 145 2.91 1.19 18.41
N ALA A 146 1.97 0.32 18.06
CA ALA A 146 1.45 0.24 16.70
C ALA A 146 0.56 1.46 16.36
N GLU A 147 0.74 1.98 15.15
CA GLU A 147 -0.24 2.87 14.54
C GLU A 147 -1.46 2.06 14.09
N LEU A 148 -2.65 2.48 14.50
CA LEU A 148 -3.92 1.89 14.06
C LEU A 148 -4.53 2.78 12.98
N VAL A 149 -4.57 2.29 11.74
CA VAL A 149 -5.01 3.10 10.60
C VAL A 149 -6.07 2.36 9.81
N ASP A 150 -7.14 3.07 9.51
CA ASP A 150 -8.24 2.58 8.70
C ASP A 150 -8.08 3.08 7.25
N PHE A 151 -7.84 2.13 6.35
CA PHE A 151 -7.70 2.34 4.91
C PHE A 151 -8.99 2.01 4.14
N VAL A 152 -10.09 1.70 4.82
CA VAL A 152 -11.38 1.43 4.18
C VAL A 152 -12.01 2.75 3.75
N HIS A 153 -12.34 2.85 2.46
CA HIS A 153 -13.00 4.03 1.87
C HIS A 153 -14.44 3.79 1.46
N ASP A 154 -14.90 2.54 1.54
CA ASP A 154 -16.23 2.13 1.10
C ASP A 154 -17.17 1.97 2.32
N SER A 155 -18.44 2.32 2.14
CA SER A 155 -19.47 2.38 3.19
C SER A 155 -19.95 1.00 3.66
N ALA A 156 -19.51 -0.08 3.00
CA ALA A 156 -19.94 -1.44 3.31
C ALA A 156 -19.54 -1.88 4.73
N ASN A 157 -18.43 -1.38 5.26
CA ASN A 157 -18.02 -1.61 6.65
C ASN A 157 -17.85 -0.27 7.38
N PRO A 158 -18.43 -0.12 8.58
CA PRO A 158 -18.16 1.06 9.40
C PRO A 158 -16.70 1.06 9.84
N PRO A 159 -16.11 2.26 10.03
CA PRO A 159 -14.73 2.36 10.45
C PRO A 159 -14.49 1.71 11.80
N HIS A 160 -13.30 1.14 11.98
CA HIS A 160 -12.92 0.52 13.26
C HIS A 160 -12.74 1.61 14.33
N THR A 161 -13.40 1.45 15.48
CA THR A 161 -13.28 2.41 16.59
C THR A 161 -11.83 2.48 17.07
N GLY A 162 -11.30 3.69 17.30
CA GLY A 162 -9.90 3.87 17.72
C GLY A 162 -8.87 3.83 16.57
N PHE A 163 -9.27 3.46 15.35
CA PHE A 163 -8.41 3.56 14.19
C PHE A 163 -8.46 4.98 13.63
N ARG A 164 -7.28 5.53 13.32
CA ARG A 164 -7.18 6.81 12.63
C ARG A 164 -7.57 6.62 11.18
N GLN A 165 -8.54 7.39 10.70
CA GLN A 165 -8.95 7.37 9.31
C GLN A 165 -7.80 7.85 8.41
N GLU A 166 -7.49 7.12 7.34
CA GLU A 166 -6.45 7.51 6.38
C GLU A 166 -6.64 8.96 5.89
N ALA A 167 -7.88 9.33 5.59
CA ALA A 167 -8.23 10.66 5.11
C ALA A 167 -7.83 11.77 6.10
N SER A 168 -7.82 11.51 7.41
CA SER A 168 -7.39 12.49 8.42
C SER A 168 -5.88 12.76 8.39
N ILE A 169 -5.10 11.81 7.88
CA ILE A 169 -3.65 11.92 7.70
C ILE A 169 -3.35 12.59 6.35
N LEU A 170 -4.03 12.16 5.29
CA LEU A 170 -3.75 12.62 3.92
C LEU A 170 -4.29 14.02 3.63
N LYS A 171 -5.52 14.35 4.01
CA LYS A 171 -6.17 15.60 3.59
C LYS A 171 -5.34 16.86 3.96
N PRO A 172 -4.78 17.00 5.17
CA PRO A 172 -3.95 18.15 5.50
C PRO A 172 -2.69 18.25 4.66
N LEU A 173 -2.00 17.12 4.42
CA LEU A 173 -0.80 17.05 3.59
C LEU A 173 -1.12 17.49 2.16
N LEU A 174 -2.12 16.87 1.53
CA LEU A 174 -2.50 17.16 0.14
C LEU A 174 -2.93 18.61 -0.04
N ALA A 175 -3.73 19.15 0.89
CA ALA A 175 -4.16 20.55 0.85
C ALA A 175 -2.98 21.51 0.96
N SER A 176 -2.06 21.28 1.92
CA SER A 176 -0.89 22.14 2.13
C SER A 176 0.06 22.21 0.94
N ARG A 177 0.07 21.16 0.10
CA ARG A 177 0.93 21.05 -1.09
C ARG A 177 0.18 21.34 -2.39
N SER A 178 -1.12 21.62 -2.31
CA SER A 178 -2.01 21.71 -3.47
C SER A 178 -1.93 20.48 -4.38
N TRP A 179 -1.74 19.29 -3.80
CA TRP A 179 -1.59 18.06 -4.55
C TRP A 179 -2.94 17.45 -4.89
N THR A 180 -3.08 17.05 -6.14
CA THR A 180 -4.21 16.27 -6.65
C THR A 180 -3.68 15.00 -7.29
N MET A 181 -4.43 13.89 -7.17
CA MET A 181 -4.04 12.66 -7.82
C MET A 181 -4.34 12.77 -9.31
N ARG A 182 -3.37 12.38 -10.12
CA ARG A 182 -3.54 12.16 -11.56
C ARG A 182 -3.19 10.73 -11.91
N THR A 183 -3.91 10.18 -12.87
CA THR A 183 -3.68 8.84 -13.42
C THR A 183 -3.40 8.97 -14.90
N PHE A 184 -2.24 8.45 -15.31
CA PHE A 184 -1.78 8.44 -16.70
C PHE A 184 -1.79 7.00 -17.21
N PHE A 185 -2.25 6.81 -18.45
CA PHE A 185 -2.31 5.51 -19.11
C PHE A 185 -1.37 5.49 -20.30
N PHE A 186 -0.75 4.34 -20.56
CA PHE A 186 0.24 4.17 -21.61
C PHE A 186 -0.05 2.92 -22.44
N GLN A 187 0.34 2.97 -23.71
CA GLN A 187 0.19 1.84 -24.63
C GLN A 187 1.29 0.78 -24.43
N SER A 188 2.42 1.16 -23.83
CA SER A 188 3.56 0.25 -23.63
C SER A 188 4.33 0.54 -22.34
N ALA A 189 5.06 -0.47 -21.86
CA ALA A 189 5.98 -0.31 -20.73
C ALA A 189 7.14 0.65 -21.03
N ALA A 190 7.50 0.84 -22.31
CA ALA A 190 8.54 1.79 -22.71
C ALA A 190 8.07 3.25 -22.52
N GLN A 191 6.83 3.56 -22.89
CA GLN A 191 6.22 4.88 -22.64
C GLN A 191 6.11 5.15 -21.14
N LEU A 192 5.66 4.15 -20.34
CA LEU A 192 5.62 4.27 -18.88
C LEU A 192 7.00 4.58 -18.29
N ARG A 193 8.07 3.90 -18.73
CA ARG A 193 9.44 4.19 -18.26
C ARG A 193 9.91 5.60 -18.63
N ARG A 194 9.58 6.08 -19.83
CA ARG A 194 9.88 7.47 -20.23
C ARG A 194 9.14 8.46 -19.34
N PHE A 195 7.85 8.21 -19.08
CA PHE A 195 7.07 9.00 -18.16
C PHE A 195 7.71 9.06 -16.77
N ASP A 196 8.08 7.90 -16.19
CA ASP A 196 8.71 7.83 -14.87
C ASP A 196 10.01 8.66 -14.84
N THR A 197 10.84 8.61 -15.89
CA THR A 197 12.04 9.46 -16.02
C THR A 197 11.70 10.94 -16.03
N VAL A 198 10.73 11.39 -16.84
CA VAL A 198 10.32 12.80 -16.91
C VAL A 198 9.74 13.26 -15.57
N ALA A 199 8.88 12.45 -14.94
CA ALA A 199 8.31 12.74 -13.64
C ALA A 199 9.40 13.00 -12.59
N LEU A 200 10.47 12.19 -12.57
CA LEU A 200 11.61 12.40 -11.66
C LEU A 200 12.41 13.69 -11.94
N THR A 201 12.33 14.28 -13.13
CA THR A 201 12.92 15.60 -13.42
C THR A 201 12.03 16.76 -12.98
N VAL A 202 10.71 16.55 -12.93
CA VAL A 202 9.73 17.55 -12.51
C VAL A 202 9.62 17.62 -10.99
N LEU A 203 9.67 16.46 -10.31
CA LEU A 203 9.53 16.35 -8.86
C LEU A 203 10.76 16.91 -8.14
N PRO A 204 10.58 17.75 -7.10
CA PRO A 204 11.70 18.28 -6.31
C PRO A 204 12.58 17.16 -5.74
N PRO A 205 13.92 17.30 -5.75
CA PRO A 205 14.84 16.26 -5.32
C PRO A 205 14.68 15.87 -3.82
N GLU A 206 14.24 16.81 -3.00
CA GLU A 206 13.93 16.61 -1.57
C GLU A 206 12.60 15.87 -1.32
N ASP A 207 11.75 15.73 -2.34
CA ASP A 207 10.46 15.04 -2.22
C ASP A 207 10.62 13.53 -2.22
N ARG A 208 11.08 13.01 -1.08
CA ARG A 208 11.35 11.58 -0.90
C ARG A 208 10.08 10.73 -1.07
N LEU A 209 8.90 11.28 -0.80
CA LEU A 209 7.64 10.53 -0.86
C LEU A 209 7.29 10.17 -2.30
N ARG A 210 7.15 11.18 -3.16
CA ARG A 210 6.71 10.97 -4.54
C ARG A 210 7.81 10.34 -5.39
N ARG A 211 9.08 10.66 -5.12
CA ARG A 211 10.22 10.04 -5.82
C ARG A 211 10.35 8.55 -5.51
N ARG A 212 10.27 8.16 -4.22
CA ARG A 212 10.28 6.75 -3.81
C ARG A 212 9.15 5.96 -4.47
N TRP A 213 7.96 6.55 -4.56
CA TRP A 213 6.85 5.97 -5.29
C TRP A 213 7.20 5.69 -6.75
N ILE A 214 7.65 6.70 -7.51
CA ILE A 214 7.98 6.53 -8.94
C ILE A 214 9.11 5.51 -9.15
N GLU A 215 10.16 5.58 -8.33
CA GLU A 215 11.33 4.68 -8.42
C GLU A 215 10.96 3.21 -8.18
N ALA A 216 10.07 2.93 -7.22
CA ALA A 216 9.69 1.57 -6.87
C ALA A 216 8.51 1.02 -7.68
N ALA A 217 7.58 1.87 -8.12
CA ALA A 217 6.30 1.42 -8.67
C ALA A 217 6.45 0.73 -10.04
N SER A 218 7.54 0.96 -10.79
CA SER A 218 7.84 0.21 -12.02
C SER A 218 8.17 -1.27 -11.75
N ARG A 219 8.84 -1.56 -10.62
CA ARG A 219 9.17 -2.92 -10.16
C ARG A 219 7.96 -3.59 -9.53
N VAL A 220 7.27 -2.90 -8.63
CA VAL A 220 6.18 -3.48 -7.82
C VAL A 220 4.89 -3.67 -8.64
N LEU A 221 4.56 -2.72 -9.52
CA LEU A 221 3.30 -2.75 -10.29
C LEU A 221 3.49 -3.21 -11.75
N GLN A 222 4.54 -3.99 -12.03
CA GLN A 222 4.89 -4.43 -13.38
C GLN A 222 3.80 -5.27 -14.09
N ARG A 223 2.89 -5.90 -13.32
CA ARG A 223 1.82 -6.77 -13.84
C ARG A 223 0.53 -6.01 -14.17
N GLU A 224 0.38 -4.75 -13.76
CA GLU A 224 -0.84 -3.99 -14.03
C GLU A 224 -1.04 -3.73 -15.53
N ARG A 225 -2.29 -3.87 -15.98
CA ARG A 225 -2.69 -3.64 -17.38
C ARG A 225 -4.01 -2.85 -17.43
N PRO A 226 -4.13 -1.86 -18.33
CA PRO A 226 -3.07 -1.29 -19.17
C PRO A 226 -1.96 -0.63 -18.31
N PRO A 227 -0.72 -0.46 -18.84
CA PRO A 227 0.32 0.26 -18.11
C PRO A 227 -0.19 1.63 -17.67
N GLN A 228 -0.03 1.96 -16.40
CA GLN A 228 -0.50 3.22 -15.82
C GLN A 228 0.42 3.73 -14.72
N ARG A 229 0.32 5.03 -14.43
CA ARG A 229 0.95 5.67 -13.28
C ARG A 229 0.01 6.67 -12.61
N CYS A 230 -0.24 6.46 -11.32
CA CYS A 230 -0.82 7.46 -10.43
C CYS A 230 0.29 8.30 -9.81
N LEU A 231 0.07 9.61 -9.70
CA LEU A 231 1.00 10.54 -9.08
C LEU A 231 0.26 11.72 -8.43
N TRP A 232 0.77 12.18 -7.29
CA TRP A 232 0.35 13.45 -6.67
C TRP A 232 1.07 14.62 -7.34
N LEU A 233 0.30 15.54 -7.91
CA LEU A 233 0.84 16.71 -8.62
C LEU A 233 0.17 17.99 -8.14
N SER A 234 0.97 19.04 -7.97
CA SER A 234 0.48 20.41 -7.98
C SER A 234 0.15 20.87 -9.41
N PRO A 235 -0.68 21.91 -9.61
CA PRO A 235 -0.98 22.42 -10.94
C PRO A 235 0.26 22.78 -11.77
N GLN A 236 1.26 23.40 -11.13
CA GLN A 236 2.50 23.78 -11.80
C GLN A 236 3.34 22.57 -12.23
N GLU A 237 3.38 21.49 -11.43
CA GLU A 237 4.08 20.26 -11.80
C GLU A 237 3.35 19.53 -12.93
N GLU A 238 2.01 19.56 -12.95
CA GLU A 238 1.19 18.99 -14.03
C GLU A 238 1.47 19.67 -15.38
N GLU A 239 1.59 21.00 -15.40
CA GLU A 239 1.99 21.76 -16.60
C GLU A 239 3.40 21.40 -17.08
N LYS A 240 4.37 21.36 -16.16
CA LYS A 240 5.77 20.98 -16.47
C LYS A 240 5.88 19.55 -17.01
N LEU A 241 5.14 18.63 -16.41
CA LEU A 241 5.09 17.23 -16.84
C LEU A 241 4.52 17.10 -18.24
N SER A 242 3.43 17.82 -18.53
CA SER A 242 2.80 17.83 -19.86
C SER A 242 3.76 18.37 -20.93
N ALA A 243 4.43 19.49 -20.66
CA ALA A 243 5.43 20.07 -21.56
C ALA A 243 6.62 19.12 -21.79
N GLY A 244 7.11 18.46 -20.73
CA GLY A 244 8.19 17.48 -20.80
C GLY A 244 7.85 16.29 -21.69
N LEU A 245 6.63 15.73 -21.56
CA LEU A 245 6.17 14.61 -22.37
C LEU A 245 6.06 14.98 -23.86
N SER A 246 5.50 16.15 -24.18
CA SER A 246 5.41 16.64 -25.56
C SER A 246 6.78 16.82 -26.23
N SER A 247 7.79 17.24 -25.47
CA SER A 247 9.16 17.42 -26.00
C SER A 247 9.86 16.12 -26.40
N ILE A 248 9.39 14.97 -25.88
CA ILE A 248 9.98 13.64 -26.08
C ILE A 248 9.13 12.79 -27.05
N GLY A 249 8.07 13.36 -27.62
CA GLY A 249 7.18 12.67 -28.57
C GLY A 249 6.34 11.56 -27.94
N CYS A 250 5.93 11.77 -26.68
CA CYS A 250 5.00 10.91 -25.95
C CYS A 250 3.59 11.49 -25.95
#